data_AF-A0A820S0L4-F1
#
_entry.id   AF-A0A820S0L4-F1
#
_cell.length_a   1.000
_cell.length_b   1.000
_cell.length_c   1.000
_cell.angle_alpha   90.00
_cell.angle_beta   90.00
_cell.angle_gamma   90.00
#
_symmetry.space_group_name_H-M   'P 1'
#
loop_
_entity.id
_entity.type
_entity.pdbx_description
1 polymer ?
#
loop_
_entity_poly.entity_id
_entity_poly.type
_entity_poly.pdbx_seq_one_letter_code
_entity_poly.pdbx_strand_id
1 'polypeptide(L)'
;MSRTADIPVTAALHHHGEEPEAAGYTLDELFHLSRSTVLQQRVIALQTLSNIIRQAHTGIYDHDLQIPLIPKLIEAGILFLIRWSMDEQIESVYMVAIECLANLIAPRKDE
;
A
#
# COMPACT_ATOMS: atom_id res chain seq x y z
N MET A 1 -35.08 10.45 -1.18
CA MET A 1 -34.17 10.21 -0.04
C MET A 1 -33.62 8.80 -0.18
N SER A 2 -32.46 8.64 -0.81
CA SER A 2 -31.83 7.33 -1.00
C SER A 2 -31.14 6.94 0.30
N ARG A 3 -31.50 5.78 0.86
CA ARG A 3 -30.92 5.25 2.08
C ARG A 3 -29.47 4.87 1.77
N THR A 4 -28.52 5.63 2.30
CA THR A 4 -27.15 5.18 2.50
C THR A 4 -27.23 3.96 3.41
N ALA A 5 -27.17 2.77 2.81
CA ALA A 5 -26.98 1.55 3.56
C ALA A 5 -25.69 1.71 4.36
N ASP A 6 -25.78 1.50 5.67
CA ASP A 6 -24.67 1.50 6.59
C ASP A 6 -23.82 0.26 6.29
N ILE A 7 -22.89 0.39 5.34
CA ILE A 7 -22.03 -0.71 4.93
C ILE A 7 -21.01 -0.91 6.06
N PRO A 8 -20.94 -2.11 6.68
CA PRO A 8 -19.96 -2.38 7.72
C PRO A 8 -18.56 -2.06 7.23
N VAL A 9 -17.75 -1.36 8.03
CA VAL A 9 -16.36 -0.98 7.69
C VAL A 9 -15.52 -2.20 7.29
N THR A 10 -15.85 -3.38 7.81
CA THR A 10 -15.25 -4.66 7.44
C THR A 10 -15.54 -5.07 5.99
N ALA A 11 -16.73 -4.76 5.45
CA ALA A 11 -17.06 -5.01 4.05
C ALA A 11 -16.29 -4.09 3.07
N ALA A 12 -15.70 -2.99 3.56
CA ALA A 12 -14.79 -2.16 2.77
C ALA A 12 -13.38 -2.77 2.61
N LEU A 13 -13.05 -3.84 3.35
CA LEU A 13 -11.84 -4.66 3.16
C LEU A 13 -12.06 -5.88 2.27
N HIS A 14 -13.29 -6.09 1.78
CA HIS A 14 -13.73 -7.33 1.11
C HIS A 14 -13.92 -7.23 -0.41
N HIS A 15 -13.46 -6.20 -1.12
CA HIS A 15 -13.48 -6.18 -2.60
C HIS A 15 -12.27 -5.40 -3.17
N HIS A 16 -11.44 -5.96 -4.08
CA HIS A 16 -11.73 -6.23 -5.49
C HIS A 16 -10.67 -7.14 -6.19
N GLY A 17 -10.57 -8.42 -5.80
CA GLY A 17 -9.65 -9.39 -6.40
C GLY A 17 -10.33 -10.70 -6.81
N GLU A 18 -9.58 -11.60 -7.46
CA GLU A 18 -10.01 -12.94 -7.92
C GLU A 18 -10.57 -13.84 -6.79
N GLU A 19 -10.37 -13.48 -5.52
CA GLU A 19 -10.84 -14.21 -4.33
C GLU A 19 -11.61 -13.30 -3.35
N PRO A 20 -12.92 -13.07 -3.55
CA PRO A 20 -13.74 -12.15 -2.76
C PRO A 20 -13.90 -12.51 -1.27
N GLU A 21 -13.57 -13.75 -0.89
CA GLU A 21 -13.78 -14.25 0.48
C GLU A 21 -12.56 -14.06 1.39
N ALA A 22 -11.40 -13.72 0.84
CA ALA A 22 -10.21 -13.39 1.62
C ALA A 22 -10.26 -11.91 2.04
N ALA A 23 -10.18 -11.64 3.34
CA ALA A 23 -10.03 -10.27 3.83
C ALA A 23 -8.65 -9.71 3.46
N GLY A 24 -8.59 -8.46 3.01
CA GLY A 24 -7.33 -7.76 2.73
C GLY A 24 -7.16 -7.41 1.25
N TYR A 25 -5.96 -6.91 0.92
CA TYR A 25 -5.58 -6.56 -0.44
C TYR A 25 -4.31 -7.31 -0.82
N THR A 26 -4.30 -7.87 -2.03
CA THR A 26 -3.08 -8.32 -2.69
C THR A 26 -2.16 -7.13 -2.97
N LEU A 27 -0.86 -7.40 -3.19
CA LEU A 27 0.09 -6.35 -3.60
C LEU A 27 -0.34 -5.70 -4.93
N ASP A 28 -0.86 -6.49 -5.88
CA ASP A 28 -1.32 -5.97 -7.16
C ASP A 28 -2.52 -5.02 -7.02
N GLU A 29 -3.46 -5.35 -6.13
CA GLU A 29 -4.57 -4.44 -5.79
C GLU A 29 -4.08 -3.15 -5.14
N LEU A 30 -3.08 -3.21 -4.25
CA LEU A 30 -2.50 -2.00 -3.67
C LEU A 30 -1.81 -1.12 -4.74
N PHE A 31 -1.11 -1.73 -5.70
CA PHE A 31 -0.55 -1.04 -6.86
C PHE A 31 -1.64 -0.47 -7.79
N HIS A 32 -2.81 -1.07 -7.84
CA HIS A 32 -3.96 -0.53 -8.55
C HIS A 32 -4.58 0.67 -7.80
N LEU A 33 -4.89 0.49 -6.51
CA LEU A 33 -5.56 1.48 -5.66
C LEU A 33 -4.74 2.76 -5.46
N SER A 34 -3.42 2.65 -5.39
CA SER A 34 -2.49 3.80 -5.36
C SER A 34 -2.64 4.75 -6.57
N ARG A 35 -3.22 4.28 -7.68
CA ARG A 35 -3.48 5.07 -8.90
C ARG A 35 -4.97 5.36 -9.12
N SER A 36 -5.83 5.06 -8.15
CA SER A 36 -7.26 5.32 -8.24
C SER A 36 -7.58 6.79 -8.46
N THR A 37 -8.73 7.09 -9.07
CA THR A 37 -9.28 8.46 -9.10
C THR A 37 -9.82 8.91 -7.74
N VAL A 38 -10.01 7.97 -6.80
CA VAL A 38 -10.50 8.24 -5.45
C VAL A 38 -9.32 8.51 -4.52
N LEU A 39 -9.16 9.76 -4.07
CA LEU A 39 -8.03 10.20 -3.25
C LEU A 39 -7.76 9.29 -2.04
N GLN A 40 -8.81 8.92 -1.31
CA GLN A 40 -8.67 8.12 -0.08
C GLN A 40 -8.12 6.71 -0.36
N GLN A 41 -8.48 6.09 -1.49
CA GLN A 41 -7.95 4.78 -1.87
C GLN A 41 -6.45 4.85 -2.12
N ARG A 42 -5.98 5.96 -2.71
CA ARG A 42 -4.56 6.15 -3.03
C ARG A 42 -3.74 6.32 -1.77
N VAL A 43 -4.22 7.17 -0.85
CA VAL A 43 -3.58 7.42 0.45
C VAL A 43 -3.49 6.12 1.25
N ILE A 44 -4.60 5.38 1.37
CA ILE A 44 -4.61 4.11 2.11
C ILE A 44 -3.68 3.09 1.45
N ALA A 45 -3.69 2.97 0.12
CA ALA A 45 -2.82 2.02 -0.57
C ALA A 45 -1.34 2.35 -0.38
N LEU A 46 -0.94 3.62 -0.53
CA LEU A 46 0.44 4.06 -0.30
C LEU A 46 0.87 3.88 1.16
N GLN A 47 -0.01 4.17 2.13
CA GLN A 47 0.28 3.97 3.54
C GLN A 47 0.46 2.47 3.86
N THR A 48 -0.40 1.61 3.31
CA THR A 48 -0.29 0.16 3.47
C THR A 48 1.02 -0.35 2.87
N LEU A 49 1.38 0.07 1.66
CA LEU A 49 2.66 -0.28 1.02
C LEU A 49 3.86 0.20 1.86
N SER A 50 3.81 1.43 2.37
CA SER A 50 4.83 2.00 3.26
C SER A 50 5.01 1.15 4.52
N ASN A 51 3.91 0.73 5.14
CA ASN A 51 3.93 -0.14 6.31
C ASN A 51 4.44 -1.55 6.01
N ILE A 52 4.07 -2.13 4.87
CA ILE A 52 4.60 -3.43 4.42
C ILE A 52 6.12 -3.33 4.25
N ILE A 53 6.63 -2.29 3.59
CA ILE A 53 8.06 -2.06 3.41
C ILE A 53 8.77 -1.95 4.76
N ARG A 54 8.24 -1.12 5.67
CA ARG A 54 8.78 -0.95 7.02
C ARG A 54 8.84 -2.28 7.77
N GLN A 55 7.78 -3.07 7.74
CA GLN A 55 7.73 -4.38 8.38
C GLN A 55 8.64 -5.41 7.70
N ALA A 56 8.83 -5.35 6.39
CA ALA A 56 9.78 -6.20 5.69
C ALA A 56 11.21 -5.99 6.21
N HIS A 57 11.57 -4.76 6.60
CA HIS A 57 12.87 -4.47 7.18
C HIS A 57 13.06 -5.01 8.61
N THR A 58 11.99 -5.37 9.33
CA THR A 58 12.10 -6.04 10.63
C THR A 58 12.29 -7.56 10.51
N GLY A 59 12.19 -8.11 9.29
CA GLY A 59 12.27 -9.54 9.03
C GLY A 59 11.01 -10.32 9.40
N ILE A 60 9.90 -9.65 9.71
CA ILE A 60 8.65 -10.32 10.13
C ILE A 60 8.12 -11.29 9.07
N TYR A 61 8.41 -11.04 7.79
CA TYR A 61 7.97 -11.87 6.68
C TYR A 61 8.97 -12.96 6.28
N ASP A 62 10.17 -12.99 6.86
CA ASP A 62 11.26 -13.86 6.41
C ASP A 62 10.96 -15.36 6.58
N HIS A 63 10.07 -15.71 7.52
CA HIS A 63 9.65 -17.09 7.74
C HIS A 63 8.54 -17.55 6.79
N ASP A 64 7.62 -16.64 6.45
CA ASP A 64 6.43 -16.96 5.66
C ASP A 64 6.67 -16.78 4.15
N LEU A 65 7.56 -15.88 3.76
CA LEU A 65 7.90 -15.62 2.38
C LEU A 65 9.20 -16.33 1.99
N GLN A 66 9.10 -17.15 0.95
CA GLN A 66 10.27 -17.83 0.36
C GLN A 66 11.16 -16.89 -0.46
N ILE A 67 10.70 -15.66 -0.70
CA ILE A 67 11.37 -14.66 -1.53
C ILE A 67 11.57 -13.36 -0.74
N PRO A 68 12.67 -12.63 -0.96
CA PRO A 68 12.88 -11.36 -0.30
C PRO A 68 11.89 -10.33 -0.85
N LEU A 69 11.03 -9.80 0.01
CA LEU A 69 9.91 -8.95 -0.39
C LEU A 69 10.36 -7.61 -1.00
N ILE A 70 11.36 -6.94 -0.42
CA ILE A 70 11.84 -5.64 -0.88
C ILE A 70 12.37 -5.69 -2.33
N PRO A 71 13.32 -6.59 -2.69
CA PRO A 71 13.71 -6.79 -4.09
C PRO A 71 12.53 -7.04 -5.01
N LYS A 72 11.54 -7.83 -4.56
CA LYS A 72 10.37 -8.14 -5.38
C LYS A 72 9.50 -6.91 -5.66
N LEU A 73 9.30 -6.05 -4.66
CA LEU A 73 8.59 -4.78 -4.83
C LEU A 73 9.32 -3.82 -5.78
N ILE A 74 10.66 -3.80 -5.73
CA ILE A 74 11.49 -3.01 -6.65
C ILE A 74 11.30 -3.51 -8.09
N GLU A 75 11.37 -4.82 -8.32
CA GLU A 75 11.09 -5.44 -9.62
C GLU A 75 9.69 -5.13 -10.14
N ALA A 76 8.70 -5.12 -9.24
CA ALA A 76 7.31 -4.78 -9.57
C ALA A 76 7.09 -3.29 -9.88
N GLY A 77 8.12 -2.44 -9.70
CA GLY A 77 8.07 -1.03 -10.06
C GLY A 77 7.57 -0.10 -8.95
N ILE A 78 7.67 -0.49 -7.68
CA ILE A 78 7.28 0.35 -6.53
C ILE A 78 7.95 1.74 -6.57
N LEU A 79 9.19 1.83 -7.05
CA LEU A 79 9.93 3.09 -7.12
C LEU A 79 9.26 4.08 -8.09
N PHE A 80 8.76 3.60 -9.23
CA PHE A 80 8.05 4.43 -10.20
C PHE A 80 6.70 4.89 -9.65
N LEU A 81 6.00 4.00 -8.94
CA LEU A 81 4.74 4.31 -8.28
C LEU A 81 4.91 5.44 -7.24
N ILE A 82 5.91 5.30 -6.36
CA ILE A 82 6.24 6.29 -5.33
C ILE A 82 6.63 7.62 -6.00
N ARG A 83 7.51 7.58 -7.00
CA ARG A 83 7.97 8.77 -7.71
C ARG A 83 6.80 9.53 -8.35
N TRP A 84 5.90 8.82 -9.04
CA TRP A 84 4.70 9.44 -9.61
C TRP A 84 3.85 10.08 -8.51
N SER A 85 3.61 9.37 -7.41
CA SER A 85 2.80 9.88 -6.29
C SER A 85 3.40 11.16 -5.66
N MET A 86 4.71 11.32 -5.69
CA MET A 86 5.40 12.53 -5.21
C MET A 86 5.24 13.74 -6.14
N ASP A 87 5.00 13.53 -7.43
CA ASP A 87 4.85 14.61 -8.42
C ASP A 87 3.43 15.23 -8.40
N GLU A 88 2.58 14.79 -7.47
CA GLU A 88 1.22 15.27 -7.31
C GLU A 88 1.10 16.55 -6.50
N GLN A 89 0.09 17.36 -6.82
CA GLN A 89 -0.23 18.60 -6.09
C GLN A 89 -1.08 18.37 -4.83
N ILE A 90 -1.25 17.12 -4.39
CA ILE A 90 -2.10 16.78 -3.25
C ILE A 90 -1.22 16.41 -2.06
N GLU A 91 -1.32 17.20 -0.98
CA GLU A 91 -0.45 17.10 0.18
C GLU A 91 -0.43 15.72 0.83
N SER A 92 -1.61 15.15 1.07
CA SER A 92 -1.73 13.84 1.69
C SER A 92 -1.08 12.71 0.87
N VAL A 93 -1.00 12.86 -0.46
CA VAL A 93 -0.42 11.84 -1.32
C VAL A 93 1.10 11.95 -1.34
N TYR A 94 1.65 13.15 -1.58
CA TYR A 94 3.11 13.29 -1.63
C TYR A 94 3.74 13.02 -0.25
N MET A 95 3.08 13.37 0.86
CA MET A 95 3.59 13.12 2.22
C MET A 95 3.78 11.62 2.48
N VAL A 96 2.75 10.81 2.19
CA VAL A 96 2.83 9.35 2.36
C VAL A 96 3.77 8.73 1.34
N ALA A 97 3.87 9.28 0.13
CA ALA A 97 4.85 8.83 -0.87
C ALA A 97 6.31 9.07 -0.39
N ILE A 98 6.60 10.21 0.22
CA ILE A 98 7.91 10.49 0.83
C ILE A 98 8.20 9.52 1.98
N GLU A 99 7.21 9.26 2.85
CA GLU A 99 7.37 8.27 3.93
C GLU A 99 7.65 6.87 3.37
N CYS A 100 6.91 6.46 2.34
CA CYS A 100 7.11 5.19 1.65
C CYS A 100 8.52 5.08 1.05
N LEU A 101 8.99 6.15 0.40
CA LEU A 101 10.36 6.23 -0.11
C LEU A 101 11.39 6.11 1.01
N ALA A 102 11.20 6.85 2.11
CA ALA A 102 12.09 6.83 3.25
C ALA A 102 12.20 5.43 3.85
N ASN A 103 11.06 4.74 4.04
CA ASN A 103 11.03 3.36 4.51
C ASN A 103 11.74 2.40 3.56
N LEU A 104 11.69 2.64 2.24
CA LEU A 104 12.33 1.80 1.23
C LEU A 104 13.86 1.95 1.18
N ILE A 105 14.38 3.19 1.31
CA ILE A 105 15.81 3.47 1.08
C ILE A 105 16.61 3.68 2.37
N ALA A 106 15.95 4.10 3.44
CA ALA A 106 16.57 4.44 4.70
C ALA A 106 15.71 3.89 5.86
N PRO A 107 15.54 2.55 5.93
CA PRO A 107 14.76 1.93 6.99
C PRO A 107 15.31 2.36 8.34
N ARG A 108 14.44 2.92 9.17
CA ARG A 108 14.82 3.25 10.55
C ARG A 108 15.14 1.92 11.23
N LYS A 109 16.37 1.76 11.72
CA LYS A 109 16.66 0.70 12.67
C LYS A 109 15.90 1.06 13.94
N ASP A 110 15.04 0.16 14.38
CA ASP A 110 14.54 0.24 15.76
C ASP A 110 15.78 0.15 16.66
N GLU A 111 15.95 1.15 17.55
CA GLU A 111 17.03 1.18 18.56
C GLU A 111 16.91 0.03 19.55
#